data_AF-A0A158ABC4-F1
#
_entry.id   AF-A0A158ABC4-F1
#
_cell.length_a   1.000
_cell.length_b   1.000
_cell.length_c   1.000
_cell.angle_alpha   90.00
_cell.angle_beta   90.00
_cell.angle_gamma   90.00
#
_symmetry.space_group_name_H-M   'P 1'
#
loop_
_entity.id
_entity.type
_entity.pdbx_description
1 polymer ?
#
loop_
_entity_poly.entity_id
_entity_poly.type
_entity_poly.pdbx_seq_one_letter_code
_entity_poly.pdbx_strand_id
1 'polypeptide(L)'
;MSLRDVDVIDYIGVNILFGRVYVGLFDDLDWREEREHRDLLTKKIDRYIAYIRSGKLLLNYPKVRGYEIVIEYVSMHPMTPSGLEFWKSRERVITDAGYKAHIRGVDVRRSLGLSIEEPERAQAEPVEPPALEVLDADPRIQELTDVANVADIADIADVSYLPPPPPESRRLRALPVLRRLAMRQAAGG
;
A
#
# COMPACT_ATOMS: atom_id res chain seq x y z
N MET A 1 -8.92 20.84 -7.58
CA MET A 1 -7.54 20.43 -7.86
C MET A 1 -7.62 19.17 -8.69
N SER A 2 -6.94 19.17 -9.82
CA SER A 2 -6.97 18.09 -10.82
C SER A 2 -5.55 17.59 -11.08
N LEU A 3 -5.41 16.39 -11.66
CA LEU A 3 -4.11 15.92 -12.16
C LEU A 3 -3.51 16.89 -13.19
N ARG A 4 -4.35 17.66 -13.89
CA ARG A 4 -3.92 18.67 -14.89
C ARG A 4 -3.30 19.93 -14.27
N ASP A 5 -3.53 20.19 -12.99
CA ASP A 5 -2.97 21.35 -12.29
C ASP A 5 -1.51 21.09 -11.85
N VAL A 6 -0.63 20.78 -12.82
CA VAL A 6 0.71 20.23 -12.58
C VAL A 6 1.59 21.11 -11.69
N ASP A 7 1.46 22.43 -11.76
CA ASP A 7 2.31 23.38 -11.04
C ASP A 7 1.91 23.65 -9.58
N VAL A 8 0.74 23.14 -9.19
CA VAL A 8 0.10 23.40 -7.88
C VAL A 8 0.30 22.20 -6.95
N ILE A 9 0.63 22.48 -5.69
CA ILE A 9 0.61 21.47 -4.62
C ILE A 9 -0.81 21.39 -4.09
N ASP A 10 -1.44 20.21 -4.18
CA ASP A 10 -2.86 20.09 -3.88
C ASP A 10 -3.16 20.26 -2.38
N TYR A 11 -2.54 19.44 -1.52
CA TYR A 11 -2.68 19.63 -0.08
C TYR A 11 -1.46 19.16 0.71
N ILE A 12 -1.35 19.68 1.93
CA ILE A 12 -0.37 19.26 2.93
C ILE A 12 -1.12 18.87 4.21
N GLY A 13 -1.05 17.59 4.55
CA GLY A 13 -1.57 17.04 5.81
C GLY A 13 -0.44 16.81 6.80
N VAL A 14 -0.66 17.12 8.07
CA VAL A 14 0.33 16.88 9.13
C VAL A 14 -0.25 15.92 10.15
N ASN A 15 0.43 14.79 10.34
CA ASN A 15 0.14 13.86 11.42
C ASN A 15 1.21 14.01 12.50
N ILE A 16 0.88 14.77 13.53
CA ILE A 16 1.75 15.04 14.68
C ILE A 16 2.03 13.81 15.54
N LEU A 17 1.10 12.84 15.58
CA LEU A 17 1.22 11.66 16.44
C LEU A 17 2.29 10.69 15.92
N PHE A 18 2.37 10.54 14.60
CA PHE A 18 3.35 9.66 13.96
C PHE A 18 4.54 10.41 13.35
N GLY A 19 4.61 11.74 13.52
CA GLY A 19 5.68 12.56 12.96
C GLY A 19 5.73 12.48 11.43
N ARG A 20 4.58 12.58 10.75
CA ARG A 20 4.48 12.48 9.28
C ARG A 20 3.87 13.71 8.64
N VAL A 21 4.35 14.04 7.45
CA VAL A 21 3.76 15.03 6.55
C VAL A 21 3.33 14.34 5.28
N TYR A 22 2.06 14.48 4.94
CA TYR A 22 1.47 13.99 3.71
C TYR A 22 1.41 15.13 2.71
N VAL A 23 2.07 14.97 1.56
CA VAL A 23 1.96 15.89 0.42
C VAL A 23 1.07 15.19 -0.60
N GLY A 24 -0.18 15.65 -0.68
CA GLY A 24 -1.24 14.96 -1.41
C GLY A 24 -1.25 15.30 -2.89
N LEU A 25 -1.29 14.28 -3.74
CA LEU A 25 -1.45 14.36 -5.18
C LEU A 25 -2.83 13.81 -5.52
N PHE A 26 -3.73 14.70 -5.92
CA PHE A 26 -5.09 14.39 -6.31
C PHE A 26 -5.18 14.14 -7.81
N ASP A 27 -5.94 13.11 -8.15
CA ASP A 27 -6.15 12.66 -9.51
C ASP A 27 -7.63 12.31 -9.75
N ASP A 28 -8.23 13.17 -10.56
CA ASP A 28 -9.63 13.16 -10.99
C ASP A 28 -9.81 12.54 -12.37
N LEU A 29 -8.75 12.08 -13.04
CA LEU A 29 -8.85 11.57 -14.40
C LEU A 29 -9.19 10.09 -14.39
N ASP A 30 -10.00 9.67 -15.37
CA ASP A 30 -10.12 8.26 -15.69
C ASP A 30 -8.96 7.83 -16.60
N TRP A 31 -8.51 6.60 -16.41
CA TRP A 31 -7.37 6.02 -17.11
C TRP A 31 -7.67 5.65 -18.58
N ARG A 32 -8.61 6.32 -19.25
CA ARG A 32 -8.94 6.05 -20.66
C ARG A 32 -7.82 6.48 -21.59
N GLU A 33 -7.29 7.69 -21.38
CA GLU A 33 -6.16 8.24 -22.13
C GLU A 33 -4.85 8.00 -21.37
N GLU A 34 -4.44 6.73 -21.25
CA GLU A 34 -3.33 6.33 -20.37
C GLU A 34 -2.02 7.08 -20.66
N ARG A 35 -1.74 7.41 -21.93
CA ARG A 35 -0.51 8.12 -22.29
C ARG A 35 -0.49 9.54 -21.70
N GLU A 36 -1.56 10.30 -21.89
CA GLU A 36 -1.70 11.64 -21.31
C GLU A 36 -1.66 11.56 -19.79
N HIS A 37 -2.35 10.57 -19.20
CA HIS A 37 -2.37 10.34 -17.76
C HIS A 37 -0.97 10.13 -17.19
N ARG A 38 -0.17 9.25 -17.81
CA ARG A 38 1.22 8.98 -17.40
C ARG A 38 2.11 10.21 -17.51
N ASP A 39 1.95 10.99 -18.58
CA ASP A 39 2.72 12.22 -18.80
C ASP A 39 2.39 13.27 -17.73
N LEU A 40 1.10 13.47 -17.42
CA LEU A 40 0.65 14.40 -16.38
C LEU A 40 1.10 13.97 -14.98
N LEU A 41 0.92 12.68 -14.64
CA LEU A 41 1.30 12.15 -13.35
C LEU A 41 2.82 12.22 -13.13
N THR A 42 3.62 11.96 -14.17
CA THR A 42 5.08 12.14 -14.12
C THR A 42 5.43 13.58 -13.78
N LYS A 43 4.90 14.54 -14.55
CA LYS A 43 5.21 15.97 -14.34
C LYS A 43 4.79 16.43 -12.94
N LYS A 44 3.64 15.97 -12.44
CA LYS A 44 3.15 16.35 -11.11
C LYS A 44 4.01 15.76 -9.99
N ILE A 45 4.44 14.50 -10.12
CA ILE A 45 5.38 13.88 -9.17
C ILE A 45 6.73 14.62 -9.17
N ASP A 46 7.28 14.92 -10.34
CA ASP A 46 8.54 15.66 -10.46
C ASP A 46 8.44 17.05 -9.81
N ARG A 47 7.31 17.73 -10.01
CA ARG A 47 7.01 19.00 -9.36
C ARG A 47 6.98 18.89 -7.85
N TYR A 48 6.35 17.85 -7.31
CA TYR A 48 6.24 17.63 -5.87
C TYR A 48 7.60 17.36 -5.25
N ILE A 49 8.39 16.48 -5.88
CA ILE A 49 9.77 16.20 -5.47
C ILE A 49 10.59 17.50 -5.49
N ALA A 50 10.49 18.31 -6.55
CA ALA A 50 11.19 19.59 -6.63
C ALA A 50 10.74 20.59 -5.54
N TYR A 51 9.43 20.67 -5.26
CA TYR A 51 8.89 21.50 -4.19
C TYR A 51 9.48 21.11 -2.82
N ILE A 52 9.51 19.82 -2.50
CA ILE A 52 10.06 19.32 -1.24
C ILE A 52 11.57 19.58 -1.17
N ARG A 53 12.32 19.20 -2.21
CA ARG A 53 13.78 19.37 -2.29
C ARG A 53 14.23 20.82 -2.22
N SER A 54 13.43 21.74 -2.77
CA SER A 54 13.72 23.17 -2.69
C SER A 54 13.59 23.76 -1.28
N GLY A 55 13.12 22.97 -0.30
CA GLY A 55 12.91 23.42 1.07
C GLY A 55 11.65 24.27 1.26
N LYS A 56 10.89 24.58 0.20
CA LYS A 56 9.63 25.34 0.27
C LYS A 56 8.63 24.77 1.27
N LEU A 57 8.55 23.44 1.36
CA LEU A 57 7.73 22.77 2.37
C LEU A 57 8.11 23.22 3.79
N LEU A 58 9.40 23.23 4.14
CA LEU A 58 9.87 23.59 5.47
C LEU A 58 9.84 25.10 5.73
N LEU A 59 9.93 25.93 4.69
CA LEU A 59 9.73 27.37 4.79
C LEU A 59 8.28 27.69 5.17
N ASN A 60 7.32 27.03 4.54
CA ASN A 60 5.89 27.23 4.78
C ASN A 60 5.42 26.53 6.06
N TYR A 61 6.05 25.40 6.44
CA TYR A 61 5.66 24.57 7.58
C TYR A 61 6.88 24.26 8.47
N PRO A 62 7.49 25.25 9.16
CA PRO A 62 8.74 25.04 9.89
C PRO A 62 8.62 24.05 11.06
N LYS A 63 7.41 23.89 11.63
CA LYS A 63 7.15 22.99 12.77
C LYS A 63 7.26 21.50 12.45
N VAL A 64 7.24 21.13 11.17
CA VAL A 64 7.31 19.72 10.74
C VAL A 64 8.72 19.27 10.40
N ARG A 65 9.74 20.08 10.75
CA ARG A 65 11.14 19.69 10.55
C ARG A 65 11.43 18.38 11.28
N GLY A 66 12.06 17.45 10.56
CA GLY A 66 12.37 16.11 11.07
C GLY A 66 11.23 15.11 10.94
N TYR A 67 10.05 15.52 10.45
CA TYR A 67 8.97 14.58 10.16
C TYR A 67 9.27 13.81 8.88
N GLU A 68 8.80 12.57 8.83
CA GLU A 68 8.83 11.74 7.63
C GLU A 68 7.87 12.31 6.58
N ILE A 69 8.36 12.47 5.34
CA ILE A 69 7.56 12.98 4.24
C ILE A 69 7.01 11.82 3.42
N VAL A 70 5.70 11.85 3.20
CA VAL A 70 4.94 10.88 2.42
C VAL A 70 4.26 11.61 1.27
N ILE A 71 4.53 11.22 0.02
CA ILE A 71 3.74 11.63 -1.13
C ILE A 71 2.53 10.70 -1.21
N GLU A 72 1.33 11.25 -1.02
CA GLU A 72 0.08 10.49 -1.01
C GLU A 72 -0.66 10.68 -2.32
N TYR A 73 -0.75 9.63 -3.13
CA TYR A 73 -1.51 9.63 -4.37
C TYR A 73 -2.96 9.22 -4.11
N VAL A 74 -3.90 10.12 -4.44
CA VAL A 74 -5.33 9.95 -4.25
C VAL A 74 -6.00 9.86 -5.61
N SER A 75 -6.34 8.63 -6.01
CA SER A 75 -7.03 8.36 -7.28
C SER A 75 -8.53 8.27 -7.05
N MET A 76 -9.31 9.08 -7.78
CA MET A 76 -10.78 9.03 -7.78
C MET A 76 -11.35 7.90 -8.65
N HIS A 77 -10.55 7.43 -9.61
CA HIS A 77 -10.91 6.36 -10.52
C HIS A 77 -9.98 5.16 -10.29
N PRO A 78 -10.44 3.92 -10.49
CA PRO A 78 -9.55 2.77 -10.44
C PRO A 78 -8.57 2.83 -11.59
N MET A 79 -7.32 2.46 -11.29
CA MET A 79 -6.28 2.30 -12.29
C MET A 79 -6.55 1.07 -13.14
N THR A 80 -6.15 1.13 -14.41
CA THR A 80 -5.98 -0.07 -15.24
C THR A 80 -4.80 -0.91 -14.73
N PRO A 81 -4.66 -2.18 -15.15
CA PRO A 81 -3.47 -2.97 -14.83
C PRO A 81 -2.17 -2.29 -15.23
N SER A 82 -2.14 -1.67 -16.42
CA SER A 82 -0.98 -0.92 -16.91
C SER A 82 -0.71 0.35 -16.09
N GLY A 83 -1.77 1.03 -15.64
CA GLY A 83 -1.67 2.16 -14.72
C GLY A 83 -1.08 1.79 -13.35
N LEU A 84 -1.44 0.63 -12.82
CA LEU A 84 -0.86 0.12 -11.56
C LEU A 84 0.63 -0.21 -11.70
N GLU A 85 1.04 -0.84 -12.80
CA GLU A 85 2.46 -1.09 -13.09
C GLU A 85 3.24 0.21 -13.24
N PHE A 86 2.65 1.19 -13.92
CA PHE A 86 3.21 2.52 -14.04
C PHE A 86 3.36 3.19 -12.67
N TRP A 87 2.34 3.16 -11.81
CA TRP A 87 2.41 3.70 -10.45
C TRP A 87 3.55 3.06 -9.64
N LYS A 88 3.72 1.73 -9.69
CA LYS A 88 4.85 1.05 -9.03
C LYS A 88 6.21 1.57 -9.51
N SER A 89 6.32 1.96 -10.78
CA SER A 89 7.54 2.61 -11.29
C SER A 89 7.76 3.99 -10.67
N ARG A 90 6.69 4.76 -10.43
CA ARG A 90 6.76 6.10 -9.85
C ARG A 90 7.00 6.05 -8.34
N GLU A 91 6.43 5.07 -7.65
CA GLU A 91 6.72 4.78 -6.24
C GLU A 91 8.22 4.55 -6.02
N ARG A 92 8.90 3.84 -6.93
CA ARG A 92 10.37 3.71 -6.89
C ARG A 92 11.07 5.05 -7.04
N VAL A 93 10.69 5.87 -8.03
CA VAL A 93 11.26 7.23 -8.20
C VAL A 93 11.11 8.09 -6.95
N ILE A 94 9.95 8.03 -6.29
CA ILE A 94 9.67 8.76 -5.05
C ILE A 94 10.55 8.24 -3.90
N THR A 95 10.68 6.91 -3.79
CA THR A 95 11.49 6.25 -2.77
C THR A 95 12.97 6.55 -2.95
N ASP A 96 13.48 6.47 -4.18
CA ASP A 96 14.86 6.83 -4.54
C ASP A 96 15.14 8.31 -4.28
N ALA A 97 14.11 9.16 -4.32
CA ALA A 97 14.22 10.56 -3.94
C ALA A 97 14.27 10.80 -2.41
N GLY A 98 14.08 9.76 -1.60
CA GLY A 98 14.15 9.79 -0.14
C GLY A 98 12.80 9.98 0.55
N TYR A 99 11.68 9.77 -0.15
CA TYR A 99 10.33 9.97 0.39
C TYR A 99 9.52 8.67 0.34
N LYS A 100 8.54 8.50 1.23
CA LYS A 100 7.59 7.40 1.09
C LYS A 100 6.52 7.75 0.07
N ALA A 101 6.04 6.75 -0.66
CA ALA A 101 4.87 6.89 -1.52
C ALA A 101 3.73 6.03 -0.96
N HIS A 102 2.55 6.61 -0.81
CA HIS A 102 1.34 5.89 -0.44
C HIS A 102 0.30 6.09 -1.53
N ILE A 103 -0.50 5.07 -1.81
CA ILE A 103 -1.69 5.19 -2.65
C ILE A 103 -2.94 5.01 -1.83
N ARG A 104 -3.93 5.88 -2.07
CA ARG A 104 -5.27 5.80 -1.54
C ARG A 104 -6.25 5.73 -2.71
N GLY A 105 -6.76 4.54 -2.98
CA GLY A 105 -7.90 4.38 -3.88
C GLY A 105 -9.16 4.85 -3.16
N VAL A 106 -9.83 5.85 -3.71
CA VAL A 106 -11.18 6.21 -3.26
C VAL A 106 -12.14 5.80 -4.37
N ASP A 107 -12.76 4.64 -4.24
CA ASP A 107 -13.84 4.25 -5.15
C ASP A 107 -15.11 5.05 -4.80
N VAL A 108 -15.25 6.22 -5.42
CA VAL A 108 -16.41 7.09 -5.24
C VAL A 108 -17.64 6.63 -6.05
N ARG A 109 -17.53 5.55 -6.86
CA ARG A 109 -18.64 5.10 -7.73
C ARG A 109 -19.89 4.76 -6.92
N ARG A 110 -19.72 4.10 -5.76
CA ARG A 110 -20.82 3.84 -4.83
C ARG A 110 -21.46 5.12 -4.31
N SER A 111 -20.67 6.15 -4.02
CA SER A 111 -21.16 7.43 -3.53
C SER A 111 -21.85 8.26 -4.61
N LEU A 112 -21.53 8.02 -5.89
CA LEU A 112 -22.12 8.68 -7.06
C LEU A 112 -23.31 7.91 -7.65
N GLY A 113 -23.76 6.81 -7.02
CA GLY A 113 -24.89 6.02 -7.52
C GLY A 113 -24.62 5.25 -8.81
N LEU A 114 -23.34 5.09 -9.19
CA LEU A 114 -22.95 4.31 -10.37
C LEU A 114 -22.91 2.82 -10.00
N SER A 115 -23.84 2.05 -10.55
CA SER A 115 -23.88 0.59 -10.43
C SER A 115 -22.79 -0.04 -11.29
N ILE A 116 -22.00 -0.93 -10.68
CA ILE A 116 -21.03 -1.77 -11.40
C ILE A 116 -21.76 -3.07 -11.74
N GLU A 117 -21.90 -3.39 -13.02
CA GLU A 117 -22.07 -4.78 -13.42
C GLU A 117 -20.77 -5.48 -13.03
N GLU A 118 -20.82 -6.34 -12.00
CA GLU A 118 -19.68 -7.19 -11.67
C GLU A 118 -19.21 -7.85 -12.97
N PRO A 119 -17.90 -7.83 -13.29
CA PRO A 119 -17.43 -8.52 -14.47
C PRO A 119 -17.95 -9.95 -14.36
N GLU A 120 -18.77 -10.33 -15.34
CA GLU A 120 -19.38 -11.65 -15.40
C GLU A 120 -18.26 -12.63 -15.09
N ARG A 121 -18.34 -13.31 -13.94
CA ARG A 121 -17.33 -14.31 -13.59
C ARG A 121 -17.42 -15.31 -14.72
N ALA A 122 -16.49 -15.23 -15.67
CA ALA A 122 -16.32 -16.25 -16.67
C ALA A 122 -16.24 -17.54 -15.85
N GLN A 123 -17.24 -18.41 -16.04
CA GLN A 123 -17.23 -19.74 -15.48
C GLN A 123 -16.10 -20.46 -16.21
N ALA A 124 -14.86 -20.18 -15.80
CA ALA A 124 -13.73 -20.98 -16.17
C ALA A 124 -14.00 -22.32 -15.50
N GLU A 125 -14.48 -23.29 -16.29
CA GLU A 125 -14.47 -24.68 -15.88
C GLU A 125 -13.07 -24.98 -15.31
N PRO A 126 -12.97 -25.68 -14.18
CA PRO A 126 -11.67 -26.07 -13.65
C PRO A 126 -10.97 -26.92 -14.71
N VAL A 127 -10.00 -26.34 -15.42
CA VAL A 127 -9.12 -27.10 -16.30
C VAL A 127 -8.24 -27.91 -15.35
N GLU A 128 -8.51 -29.22 -15.25
CA GLU A 128 -7.61 -30.12 -14.53
C GLU A 128 -6.21 -29.97 -15.13
N PRO A 129 -5.18 -29.69 -14.31
CA PRO A 129 -3.83 -29.66 -14.82
C PRO A 129 -3.53 -31.02 -15.46
N PRO A 130 -2.85 -31.07 -16.62
CA PRO A 130 -2.48 -32.33 -17.23
C PRO A 130 -1.70 -33.17 -16.23
N ALA A 131 -2.03 -34.45 -16.13
CA ALA A 131 -1.37 -35.38 -15.22
C ALA A 131 0.15 -35.29 -15.41
N LEU A 132 0.83 -34.80 -14.38
CA LEU A 132 2.28 -34.78 -14.34
C LEU A 132 2.74 -36.23 -14.22
N GLU A 133 3.30 -36.81 -15.28
CA GLU A 133 3.95 -38.12 -15.19
C GLU A 133 5.12 -37.99 -14.21
N VAL A 134 4.93 -38.55 -13.02
CA VAL A 134 5.99 -38.70 -12.02
C VAL A 134 6.95 -39.74 -12.57
N LEU A 135 8.07 -39.29 -13.13
CA LEU A 135 9.18 -40.17 -13.47
C LEU A 135 9.66 -40.79 -12.15
N ASP A 136 9.56 -42.11 -12.04
CA ASP A 136 10.06 -42.86 -10.89
C ASP A 136 11.52 -42.48 -10.61
N ALA A 137 11.83 -42.20 -9.34
CA ALA A 137 13.16 -41.84 -8.91
C ALA A 137 14.17 -42.96 -9.26
N ASP A 138 15.30 -42.56 -9.84
CA ASP A 138 16.41 -43.45 -10.19
C ASP A 138 16.86 -44.27 -8.95
N PRO A 139 16.88 -45.61 -9.02
CA PRO A 139 17.23 -46.48 -7.88
C PRO A 139 18.65 -46.27 -7.36
N ARG A 140 19.50 -45.49 -8.06
CA ARG A 140 20.86 -45.15 -7.61
C ARG A 140 20.93 -44.11 -6.49
N ILE A 141 19.82 -43.44 -6.16
CA ILE A 141 19.81 -42.45 -5.07
C ILE A 141 19.67 -43.13 -3.69
N GLN A 142 19.20 -44.38 -3.64
CA GLN A 142 19.00 -45.11 -2.39
C GLN A 142 20.31 -45.63 -1.76
N GLU A 143 21.37 -45.86 -2.55
CA GLU A 143 22.63 -46.44 -2.06
C GLU A 143 23.58 -45.43 -1.38
N LEU A 144 23.33 -44.12 -1.51
CA LEU A 144 24.16 -43.09 -0.89
C LEU A 144 23.75 -42.75 0.56
N THR A 145 22.63 -43.27 1.05
CA THR A 145 22.12 -42.96 2.40
C THR A 145 22.59 -43.92 3.50
N ASP A 146 23.25 -45.05 3.14
CA ASP A 146 23.63 -46.08 4.13
C ASP A 146 25.11 -46.05 4.56
N VAL A 147 25.90 -45.09 4.07
CA VAL A 147 27.31 -44.91 4.49
C VAL A 147 27.66 -43.44 4.71
N ALA A 148 27.17 -42.86 5.81
CA ALA A 148 27.94 -41.95 6.65
C ALA A 148 27.14 -41.54 7.89
N ASN A 149 27.32 -42.30 8.97
CA ASN A 149 27.33 -41.69 10.30
C ASN A 149 28.49 -40.71 10.36
N VAL A 150 28.23 -39.41 10.19
CA VAL A 150 28.99 -38.36 10.88
C VAL A 150 28.01 -37.23 11.18
N ALA A 151 27.94 -36.87 12.46
CA ALA A 151 27.34 -35.64 12.93
C ALA A 151 27.89 -34.42 12.15
N ASP A 152 27.16 -33.30 12.15
CA ASP A 152 27.56 -31.99 11.61
C ASP A 152 27.13 -31.63 10.18
N ILE A 153 25.83 -31.69 9.82
CA ILE A 153 25.22 -30.69 8.92
C ILE A 153 23.73 -30.53 9.27
N ALA A 154 23.44 -29.85 10.37
CA ALA A 154 22.10 -29.32 10.64
C ALA A 154 22.21 -27.80 10.66
N ASP A 155 22.31 -27.17 9.48
CA ASP A 155 22.09 -25.71 9.39
C ASP A 155 21.90 -25.12 7.98
N ILE A 156 21.47 -25.91 6.99
CA ILE A 156 21.11 -25.33 5.69
C ILE A 156 19.80 -25.93 5.17
N ALA A 157 18.82 -25.03 5.06
CA ALA A 157 17.55 -25.13 4.35
C ALA A 157 16.39 -25.88 5.04
N ASP A 158 15.72 -25.17 5.96
CA ASP A 158 14.25 -25.22 6.02
C ASP A 158 13.68 -23.90 6.58
N VAL A 159 13.41 -22.94 5.71
CA VAL A 159 12.39 -21.91 5.99
C VAL A 159 11.42 -21.94 4.82
N SER A 160 10.71 -23.05 4.73
CA SER A 160 9.48 -23.14 3.97
C SER A 160 8.47 -22.11 4.51
N TYR A 161 7.87 -21.38 3.58
CA TYR A 161 6.98 -20.25 3.79
C TYR A 161 5.72 -20.71 4.55
N LEU A 162 5.60 -20.38 5.85
CA LEU A 162 4.36 -20.59 6.59
C LEU A 162 3.32 -19.54 6.16
N PRO A 163 2.13 -19.93 5.67
CA PRO A 163 1.04 -18.99 5.43
C PRO A 163 0.55 -18.40 6.77
N PRO A 164 0.11 -17.13 6.79
CA PRO A 164 -0.39 -16.51 8.01
C PRO A 164 -1.64 -17.25 8.52
N PRO A 165 -1.81 -17.41 9.84
CA PRO A 165 -2.99 -18.06 10.40
C PRO A 165 -4.25 -17.22 10.08
N PRO A 166 -5.42 -17.88 9.91
CA PRO A 166 -6.67 -17.19 9.67
C PRO A 166 -7.03 -16.28 10.86
N PRO A 167 -7.76 -15.18 10.62
CA PRO A 167 -8.13 -14.26 11.68
C PRO A 167 -9.03 -14.98 12.68
N GLU A 168 -8.54 -15.17 13.91
CA GLU A 168 -9.36 -15.64 15.01
C GLU A 168 -10.57 -14.74 15.16
N SER A 169 -11.75 -15.38 15.25
CA SER A 169 -13.01 -14.74 15.59
C SER A 169 -12.80 -13.86 16.82
N ARG A 170 -12.74 -12.54 16.60
CA ARG A 170 -12.68 -11.54 17.66
C ARG A 170 -13.95 -11.67 18.49
N ARG A 171 -13.89 -12.49 19.54
CA ARG A 171 -14.88 -12.44 20.62
C ARG A 171 -14.96 -10.98 21.04
N LEU A 172 -16.14 -10.39 20.86
CA LEU A 172 -16.46 -9.04 21.31
C LEU A 172 -16.15 -8.94 22.81
N ARG A 173 -14.95 -8.49 23.16
CA ARG A 173 -14.68 -8.03 24.52
C ARG A 173 -15.37 -6.67 24.65
N ALA A 174 -16.43 -6.63 25.43
CA ALA A 174 -17.11 -5.39 25.80
C ALA A 174 -16.08 -4.40 26.35
N LEU A 175 -16.06 -3.19 25.77
CA LEU A 175 -15.24 -2.09 26.27
C LEU A 175 -15.74 -1.71 27.68
N PRO A 176 -14.84 -1.46 28.65
CA PRO A 176 -15.27 -1.01 29.97
C PRO A 176 -15.97 0.35 29.86
N VAL A 177 -17.18 0.42 30.42
CA VAL A 177 -17.97 1.65 30.51
C VAL A 177 -17.19 2.68 31.34
N LEU A 178 -16.82 3.80 30.73
CA LEU A 178 -16.27 4.95 31.45
C LEU A 178 -17.33 5.48 32.44
N ARG A 179 -17.13 5.20 33.74
CA ARG A 179 -17.89 5.86 34.82
C ARG A 179 -17.58 7.36 34.77
N ARG A 180 -18.59 8.17 34.47
CA ARG A 180 -18.55 9.62 34.64
C ARG A 180 -18.22 9.94 36.10
N LEU A 181 -17.07 10.55 36.35
CA LEU A 181 -16.79 11.20 37.62
C LEU A 181 -17.67 12.44 37.73
N ALA A 182 -18.67 12.37 38.60
CA ALA A 182 -19.33 13.54 39.14
C ALA A 182 -18.40 14.19 40.18
N MET A 183 -17.88 15.38 39.89
CA MET A 183 -17.41 16.28 40.95
C MET A 183 -18.53 17.23 41.33
N ARG A 184 -19.21 16.90 42.43
CA ARG A 184 -19.80 17.91 43.31
C ARG A 184 -18.73 18.23 44.36
N GLN A 185 -18.34 19.49 44.45
CA GLN A 185 -18.04 20.09 45.74
C GLN A 185 -19.03 21.22 45.97
N ALA A 186 -19.73 21.12 47.09
CA ALA A 186 -20.60 22.13 47.62
C ALA A 186 -19.89 22.81 48.80
N ALA A 187 -20.14 24.13 48.90
CA ALA A 187 -20.24 24.95 50.10
C ALA A 187 -18.98 25.42 50.85
N GLY A 188 -18.95 26.74 51.09
CA GLY A 188 -18.45 27.33 52.34
C GLY A 188 -17.65 28.63 52.16
N GLY A 189 -18.33 29.78 52.27
CA GLY A 189 -17.72 31.12 52.33
C GLY A 189 -18.65 32.22 51.87
#